data_AF-A0A8B8NJ02-F1
#
_entry.id   AF-A0A8B8NJ02-F1
#
_cell.length_a   1.000
_cell.length_b   1.000
_cell.length_c   1.000
_cell.angle_alpha   90.00
_cell.angle_beta   90.00
_cell.angle_gamma   90.00
#
_symmetry.space_group_name_H-M   'P 1'
#
loop_
_entity.id
_entity.type
_entity.pdbx_description
1 polymer ?
#
loop_
_entity_poly.entity_id
_entity_poly.type
_entity_poly.pdbx_seq_one_letter_code
_entity_poly.pdbx_strand_id
1 'polypeptide(L)'
;MMDLINSFLRDGDNSMRDLADLLNARNVDFTKVTTAAHLIKGGGNSLGGCRVVAAARALINASFDQDKLRCETSHEWVVNEYYHFRDILRTLYQMERAVINNESRRRG
;
A
#
# COMPACT_ATOMS: atom_id res chain seq x y z
N MET A 1 -3.03 17.08 -1.92
CA MET A 1 -3.24 15.73 -2.48
C MET A 1 -1.91 15.09 -2.88
N MET A 2 -1.13 15.74 -3.75
CA MET A 2 0.21 15.31 -4.19
C MET A 2 1.14 14.81 -3.07
N ASP A 3 1.26 15.54 -1.95
CA ASP A 3 2.12 15.13 -0.83
C ASP A 3 1.65 13.86 -0.12
N LEU A 4 0.32 13.69 0.00
CA LEU A 4 -0.29 12.50 0.59
C LEU A 4 -0.04 11.27 -0.29
N ILE A 5 -0.17 11.43 -1.62
CA ILE A 5 0.19 10.39 -2.59
C ILE A 5 1.66 10.02 -2.44
N ASN A 6 2.57 11.00 -2.43
CA ASN A 6 4.00 10.74 -2.30
C ASN A 6 4.37 10.03 -0.99
N SER A 7 3.79 10.44 0.13
CA SER A 7 4.01 9.75 1.41
C SER A 7 3.53 8.30 1.35
N PHE A 8 2.31 8.08 0.85
CA PHE A 8 1.77 6.73 0.72
C PHE A 8 2.61 5.83 -0.17
N LEU A 9 3.07 6.34 -1.32
CA LEU A 9 3.91 5.57 -2.24
C LEU A 9 5.22 5.16 -1.57
N ARG A 10 5.90 6.09 -0.88
CA ARG A 10 7.15 5.81 -0.18
C ARG A 10 6.96 4.83 0.97
N ASP A 11 6.00 5.09 1.84
CA ASP A 11 5.79 4.32 3.07
C ASP A 11 5.20 2.93 2.73
N GLY A 12 4.35 2.86 1.70
CA GLY A 12 3.80 1.62 1.16
C GLY A 12 4.86 0.76 0.46
N ASP A 13 5.72 1.32 -0.38
CA ASP A 13 6.79 0.57 -1.06
C ASP A 13 7.76 -0.03 -0.03
N ASN A 14 8.03 0.66 1.08
CA ASN A 14 8.81 0.12 2.20
C ASN A 14 8.07 -1.01 2.92
N SER A 15 6.79 -0.80 3.24
CA SER A 15 5.97 -1.83 3.91
C SER A 15 5.83 -3.10 3.06
N MET A 16 5.75 -2.99 1.73
CA MET A 16 5.71 -4.15 0.83
C MET A 16 7.02 -4.96 0.84
N ARG A 17 8.17 -4.29 0.94
CA ARG A 17 9.47 -4.97 1.08
C ARG A 17 9.56 -5.68 2.42
N ASP A 18 9.21 -4.98 3.50
CA ASP A 18 9.21 -5.54 4.85
C ASP A 18 8.31 -6.79 4.94
N LEU A 19 7.11 -6.74 4.35
CA LEU A 19 6.20 -7.88 4.32
C LEU A 19 6.78 -9.09 3.59
N ALA A 20 7.41 -8.87 2.43
CA ALA A 20 8.05 -9.94 1.68
C ALA A 20 9.18 -10.59 2.49
N ASP A 21 10.02 -9.79 3.15
CA ASP A 21 11.13 -10.30 3.97
C ASP A 21 10.62 -11.08 5.20
N LEU A 22 9.60 -10.55 5.88
CA LEU A 22 9.01 -11.17 7.07
C LEU A 22 8.35 -12.52 6.77
N LEU A 23 7.64 -12.63 5.64
CA LEU A 23 6.92 -13.85 5.28
C LEU A 23 7.82 -14.93 4.67
N ASN A 24 8.92 -14.53 4.02
CA ASN A 24 9.94 -15.46 3.53
C ASN A 24 10.84 -16.01 4.68
N ALA A 25 10.78 -15.41 5.87
CA ALA A 25 11.53 -15.91 7.02
C ALA A 25 11.06 -17.31 7.47
N ARG A 26 12.00 -18.11 7.97
CA ARG A 26 11.68 -19.44 8.54
C ARG A 26 10.73 -19.32 9.73
N ASN A 27 11.02 -18.38 10.63
CA ASN A 27 10.19 -18.05 11.78
C ASN A 27 9.59 -16.68 11.53
N VAL A 28 8.30 -16.65 11.19
CA VAL A 28 7.58 -15.41 10.87
C VAL A 28 7.29 -14.63 12.15
N ASP A 29 7.69 -13.35 12.16
CA ASP A 29 7.29 -12.40 13.20
C ASP A 29 5.93 -11.79 12.84
N PHE A 30 4.86 -12.46 13.26
CA PHE A 30 3.48 -12.06 12.94
C PHE A 30 3.10 -10.68 13.50
N THR A 31 3.75 -10.22 14.57
CA THR A 31 3.53 -8.88 15.10
C THR A 31 4.03 -7.83 14.10
N LYS A 32 5.22 -8.03 13.53
CA LYS A 32 5.74 -7.13 12.49
C LYS A 32 4.93 -7.19 11.21
N VAL A 33 4.47 -8.38 10.79
CA VAL A 33 3.56 -8.50 9.62
C VAL A 33 2.30 -7.69 9.84
N THR A 34 1.70 -7.81 11.04
CA THR A 34 0.50 -7.05 11.43
C THR A 34 0.76 -5.54 11.37
N THR A 35 1.88 -5.06 11.93
CA THR A 35 2.25 -3.64 11.89
C THR A 35 2.40 -3.12 10.46
N ALA A 36 3.13 -3.83 9.59
CA ALA A 36 3.32 -3.44 8.20
C ALA A 36 1.99 -3.42 7.43
N ALA A 37 1.15 -4.44 7.62
CA ALA A 37 -0.18 -4.49 7.01
C ALA A 37 -1.10 -3.35 7.50
N HIS A 38 -1.00 -2.93 8.77
CA HIS A 38 -1.73 -1.77 9.29
C HIS A 38 -1.32 -0.45 8.62
N LEU A 39 -0.04 -0.26 8.30
CA LEU A 39 0.44 0.92 7.58
C LEU A 39 -0.17 1.00 6.17
N ILE A 40 -0.16 -0.12 5.45
CA ILE A 40 -0.78 -0.22 4.12
C ILE A 40 -2.29 0.05 4.22
N LYS A 41 -2.98 -0.55 5.20
CA LYS A 41 -4.41 -0.31 5.44
C LYS A 41 -4.69 1.17 5.71
N GLY A 42 -3.90 1.81 6.56
CA GLY A 42 -4.05 3.23 6.91
C GLY A 42 -3.91 4.13 5.69
N GLY A 43 -2.81 3.97 4.95
CA GLY A 43 -2.54 4.74 3.75
C GLY A 43 -3.58 4.53 2.63
N GLY A 44 -4.00 3.28 2.42
CA GLY A 44 -5.07 2.96 1.48
C GLY A 44 -6.40 3.63 1.86
N ASN A 45 -6.74 3.65 3.16
CA ASN A 45 -7.97 4.29 3.64
C ASN A 45 -7.97 5.81 3.42
N SER A 46 -6.82 6.47 3.63
CA SER A 46 -6.68 7.93 3.40
C SER A 46 -6.80 8.35 1.94
N LEU A 47 -6.57 7.43 0.99
CA LEU A 47 -6.58 7.69 -0.45
C LEU A 47 -7.73 6.99 -1.20
N GLY A 48 -8.65 6.34 -0.48
CA GLY A 48 -9.81 5.67 -1.08
C GLY A 48 -9.51 4.32 -1.74
N GLY A 49 -8.38 3.69 -1.43
CA GLY A 49 -7.98 2.38 -1.95
C GLY A 49 -8.73 1.21 -1.31
N CYS A 50 -10.04 1.08 -1.54
CA CYS A 50 -10.89 0.10 -0.87
C CYS A 50 -10.42 -1.35 -1.01
N ARG A 51 -9.92 -1.74 -2.19
CA ARG A 51 -9.40 -3.10 -2.46
C ARG A 51 -8.10 -3.38 -1.68
N VAL A 52 -7.17 -2.42 -1.65
CA VAL A 52 -5.94 -2.49 -0.85
C VAL A 52 -6.28 -2.61 0.64
N VAL A 53 -7.27 -1.83 1.11
CA VAL A 53 -7.74 -1.88 2.50
C VAL A 53 -8.33 -3.26 2.84
N ALA A 54 -9.12 -3.85 1.93
CA ALA A 54 -9.69 -5.17 2.12
C ALA A 54 -8.60 -6.27 2.20
N ALA A 55 -7.65 -6.26 1.26
CA ALA A 55 -6.53 -7.20 1.25
C ALA A 55 -5.66 -7.05 2.51
N ALA A 56 -5.34 -5.82 2.91
CA ALA A 56 -4.56 -5.56 4.12
C ALA A 56 -5.28 -6.05 5.39
N ARG A 57 -6.62 -5.92 5.47
CA ARG A 57 -7.41 -6.48 6.57
C ARG A 57 -7.35 -8.01 6.60
N ALA A 58 -7.39 -8.68 5.45
CA ALA A 58 -7.24 -10.13 5.38
C ALA A 58 -5.88 -10.57 5.93
N LEU A 59 -4.81 -9.88 5.55
CA LEU A 59 -3.46 -10.14 6.04
C LEU A 59 -3.32 -9.88 7.55
N ILE A 60 -3.91 -8.79 8.07
CA ILE A 60 -3.94 -8.50 9.51
C ILE A 60 -4.62 -9.65 10.27
N ASN A 61 -5.79 -10.09 9.82
CA ASN A 61 -6.52 -11.18 10.47
C ASN A 61 -5.73 -12.50 10.44
N ALA A 62 -5.14 -12.85 9.29
CA ALA A 62 -4.29 -14.04 9.17
C ALA A 62 -3.05 -13.97 10.10
N SER A 63 -2.49 -12.77 10.27
CA SER A 63 -1.33 -12.54 11.14
C SER A 63 -1.70 -12.67 12.62
N PHE A 64 -2.87 -12.17 13.02
CA PHE A 64 -3.40 -12.38 14.38
C PHE A 64 -3.64 -13.86 14.68
N ASP A 65 -4.17 -14.60 13.70
CA ASP A 65 -4.39 -16.05 13.82
C ASP A 65 -3.08 -16.86 13.75
N GLN A 66 -1.94 -16.20 13.48
CA GLN A 66 -0.63 -16.82 13.25
C GLN A 66 -0.65 -17.90 12.17
N ASP A 67 -1.55 -17.77 11.20
CA ASP A 67 -1.70 -18.71 10.10
C ASP A 67 -0.78 -18.29 8.95
N LYS A 68 0.37 -18.95 8.86
CA LYS A 68 1.39 -18.64 7.84
C LYS A 68 0.86 -18.78 6.41
N LEU A 69 0.11 -19.84 6.12
CA LEU A 69 -0.39 -20.09 4.76
C LEU A 69 -1.42 -19.03 4.36
N ARG A 70 -2.33 -18.66 5.27
CA ARG A 70 -3.26 -17.54 5.05
C ARG A 70 -2.54 -16.20 4.95
N CYS A 71 -1.44 -15.99 5.66
CA CYS A 71 -0.63 -14.79 5.51
C CYS A 71 0.01 -14.72 4.12
N GLU A 72 0.60 -15.81 3.62
CA GLU A 72 1.18 -15.87 2.28
C GLU A 72 0.14 -15.57 1.20
N THR A 73 -1.04 -16.22 1.29
CA THR A 73 -2.14 -15.99 0.33
C THR A 73 -2.67 -14.56 0.40
N SER A 74 -2.86 -14.02 1.61
CA SER A 74 -3.33 -12.64 1.79
C SER A 74 -2.27 -11.62 1.37
N HIS A 75 -0.99 -11.94 1.50
CA HIS A 75 0.13 -11.10 1.05
C HIS A 75 0.16 -11.01 -0.48
N GLU A 76 -0.02 -12.11 -1.21
CA GLU A 76 -0.15 -12.06 -2.68
C GLU A 76 -1.33 -11.18 -3.11
N TRP A 77 -2.44 -11.23 -2.37
CA TRP A 77 -3.56 -10.34 -2.63
C TRP A 77 -3.19 -8.87 -2.37
N VAL A 78 -2.51 -8.57 -1.25
CA VAL A 78 -2.02 -7.22 -0.95
C VAL A 78 -1.06 -6.72 -2.05
N VAL A 79 -0.14 -7.55 -2.53
CA VAL A 79 0.79 -7.23 -3.64
C VAL A 79 0.02 -6.78 -4.88
N ASN A 80 -0.96 -7.58 -5.32
CA ASN A 80 -1.74 -7.28 -6.52
C ASN A 80 -2.51 -5.97 -6.38
N GLU A 81 -3.22 -5.80 -5.26
CA GLU A 81 -4.04 -4.60 -5.05
C GLU A 81 -3.19 -3.35 -4.84
N TYR A 82 -2.09 -3.45 -4.08
CA TYR A 82 -1.20 -2.34 -3.80
C TYR A 82 -0.59 -1.81 -5.09
N TYR A 83 -0.02 -2.68 -5.93
CA TYR A 83 0.63 -2.22 -7.16
C TYR A 83 -0.36 -1.69 -8.19
N HIS A 84 -1.56 -2.28 -8.28
CA HIS A 84 -2.62 -1.72 -9.11
C HIS A 84 -3.01 -0.31 -8.65
N PHE A 85 -3.24 -0.12 -7.35
CA PHE A 85 -3.62 1.18 -6.80
C PHE A 85 -2.49 2.21 -6.91
N ARG A 86 -1.24 1.78 -6.69
CA ARG A 86 -0.02 2.59 -6.86
C ARG A 86 0.06 3.18 -8.26
N ASP A 87 -0.21 2.39 -9.29
CA ASP A 87 -0.10 2.84 -10.68
C ASP A 87 -1.22 3.83 -11.05
N ILE A 88 -2.43 3.64 -10.49
CA ILE A 88 -3.52 4.62 -10.57
C ILE A 88 -3.12 5.95 -9.92
N LEU A 89 -2.58 5.91 -8.69
CA LEU A 89 -2.16 7.11 -7.97
C LEU A 89 -1.03 7.86 -8.68
N ARG A 90 -0.06 7.14 -9.26
CA ARG A 90 1.01 7.74 -10.07
C ARG A 90 0.43 8.45 -11.31
N THR A 91 -0.55 7.84 -11.96
CA THR A 91 -1.24 8.45 -13.10
C THR A 91 -1.96 9.73 -12.68
N LEU A 92 -2.75 9.68 -11.60
CA LEU A 92 -3.44 10.84 -11.04
C LEU A 92 -2.47 11.98 -10.68
N TYR A 93 -1.35 11.64 -10.04
CA TYR A 93 -0.29 12.61 -9.69
C TYR A 93 0.25 13.33 -10.93
N GLN A 94 0.56 12.61 -12.02
CA GLN A 94 1.07 13.23 -13.24
C GLN A 94 0.01 14.12 -13.92
N MET A 95 -1.26 13.70 -13.90
CA MET A 95 -2.36 14.50 -14.45
C MET A 95 -2.54 15.80 -13.65
N GLU A 96 -2.57 15.73 -12.31
CA GLU A 96 -2.71 16.91 -11.43
C GLU A 96 -1.54 17.88 -11.65
N ARG A 97 -0.30 17.37 -11.75
CA ARG A 97 0.88 18.17 -12.05
C ARG A 97 0.79 18.87 -13.42
N ALA A 98 0.31 18.16 -14.45
CA ALA A 98 0.18 18.72 -15.79
C ALA A 98 -0.86 19.86 -15.82
N VAL A 99 -1.98 19.71 -15.10
CA VAL A 99 -2.99 20.76 -14.96
C VAL A 99 -2.39 22.01 -14.32
N ILE A 100 -1.71 21.87 -13.18
CA ILE A 100 -1.06 22.98 -12.47
C ILE A 100 -0.07 23.71 -13.40
N ASN A 101 0.81 22.96 -14.07
CA ASN A 101 1.80 23.53 -14.98
C ASN A 101 1.16 24.30 -16.14
N ASN A 102 0.08 23.76 -16.71
CA ASN A 102 -0.66 24.40 -17.80
C ASN A 102 -1.36 25.69 -17.33
N GLU A 103 -1.94 25.69 -16.12
CA GLU A 103 -2.53 26.90 -15.54
C GLU A 103 -1.50 27.98 -15.28
N SER A 104 -0.32 27.63 -14.74
CA SER A 104 0.79 28.56 -14.54
C SER A 104 1.22 29.20 -15.86
N ARG A 105 1.34 28.41 -16.93
CA ARG A 105 1.69 28.91 -18.28
C ARG A 105 0.64 29.82 -18.90
N ARG A 106 -0.63 29.72 -18.52
CA ARG A 106 -1.71 30.58 -19.04
C ARG A 106 -1.81 31.91 -18.29
N ARG A 107 -1.22 32.00 -17.09
CA ARG A 107 -1.26 33.19 -16.22
C ARG A 107 -0.01 34.07 -16.29
N GLY A 108 1.08 33.56 -16.86
CA GLY A 108 2.31 34.31 -17.15
C GLY A 108 2.36 34.72 -18.62
#